data_AF-A0AAV5IA39-F1
#
_entry.id   AF-A0AAV5IA39-F1
#
_cell.length_a   1.000
_cell.length_b   1.000
_cell.length_c   1.000
_cell.angle_alpha   90.00
_cell.angle_beta   90.00
_cell.angle_gamma   90.00
#
_symmetry.space_group_name_H-M   'P 1'
#
loop_
_entity.id
_entity.type
_entity.pdbx_description
1 polymer ?
#
loop_
_entity_poly.entity_id
_entity_poly.type
_entity_poly.pdbx_seq_one_letter_code
_entity_poly.pdbx_strand_id
1 'polypeptide(L)'
;MGEKLAIAEKKVLVELVKLAQKRGLKGNKGSWKEFLDTHDRKLAYSLSDPSKRTIQILVSFLRTFDSEQWMIFDRFLQSQSNRQLVDQFRKESPDSESPEQRLVRLTVEHPLYPLDYTFPSLEGLPEKSEVLRSNEMLAVDCEMVLCEDGTEDIQKHIKKLLSHGAILVGHGLNNDLQALKLEHARVIDTSYIFKFHNAPPHRRPSLSNLSKSVLGYEVREQGAAHDCLDDACAAMKLVLSQLKHGDGILLVHQDVPKAETAKLLLHRIPINIPSEELYRIIPQNVKIEVKKREGGFIYPHVLKCKGKC
;
A
#
# COMPACT_ATOMS: atom_id res chain seq x y z
N MET A 1 1.31 14.80 -22.68
CA MET A 1 0.08 15.20 -21.96
C MET A 1 -1.17 15.01 -22.83
N GLY A 2 -1.22 15.62 -24.03
CA GLY A 2 -2.41 15.56 -24.91
C GLY A 2 -2.75 14.21 -25.52
N GLU A 3 -1.77 13.30 -25.66
CA GLU A 3 -1.97 11.96 -26.24
C GLU A 3 -2.74 11.00 -25.31
N LYS A 4 -2.41 10.98 -24.00
CA LYS A 4 -3.11 10.13 -23.00
C LYS A 4 -4.62 10.41 -22.96
N LEU A 5 -5.02 11.67 -23.16
CA LEU A 5 -6.44 12.07 -23.17
C LEU A 5 -7.16 11.72 -24.47
N ALA A 6 -6.43 11.67 -25.58
CA ALA A 6 -7.02 11.39 -26.89
C ALA A 6 -7.48 9.93 -27.02
N ILE A 7 -6.84 9.02 -26.27
CA ILE A 7 -7.13 7.58 -26.27
C ILE A 7 -7.96 7.12 -25.05
N ALA A 8 -8.24 8.01 -24.10
CA ALA A 8 -8.93 7.65 -22.86
C ALA A 8 -10.43 7.39 -23.10
N GLU A 9 -10.96 6.35 -22.47
CA GLU A 9 -12.39 6.08 -22.48
C GLU A 9 -13.20 7.23 -21.86
N LYS A 10 -14.42 7.44 -22.37
CA LYS A 10 -15.31 8.50 -21.87
C LYS A 10 -15.51 8.45 -20.35
N LYS A 11 -15.63 7.25 -19.76
CA LYS A 11 -15.82 7.08 -18.31
C LYS A 11 -14.64 7.67 -17.52
N VAL A 12 -13.42 7.44 -17.98
CA VAL A 12 -12.20 7.96 -17.36
C VAL A 12 -12.17 9.49 -17.43
N LEU A 13 -12.49 10.05 -18.60
CA LEU A 13 -12.56 11.50 -18.80
C LEU A 13 -13.60 12.17 -17.89
N VAL A 14 -14.77 11.54 -17.72
CA VAL A 14 -15.83 12.01 -16.80
C VAL A 14 -15.32 12.06 -15.36
N GLU A 15 -14.64 11.01 -14.89
CA GLU A 15 -14.13 10.96 -13.53
C GLU A 15 -12.99 11.98 -13.29
N LEU A 16 -12.15 12.25 -14.30
CA LEU A 16 -11.17 13.32 -14.22
C LEU A 16 -11.80 14.70 -14.04
N VAL A 17 -12.87 15.01 -14.78
CA VAL A 17 -13.59 16.28 -14.62
C VAL A 17 -14.27 16.35 -13.26
N LYS A 18 -14.91 15.27 -12.79
CA LYS A 18 -15.48 15.21 -11.43
C LYS A 18 -14.42 15.40 -10.34
N LEU A 19 -13.22 14.85 -10.53
CA LEU A 19 -12.10 15.06 -9.61
C LEU A 19 -11.71 16.54 -9.58
N ALA A 20 -11.61 17.19 -10.73
CA ALA A 20 -11.34 18.62 -10.82
C ALA A 20 -12.40 19.43 -10.06
N GLN A 21 -13.69 19.11 -10.25
CA GLN A 21 -14.79 19.75 -9.53
C GLN A 21 -14.68 19.54 -8.01
N LYS A 22 -14.47 18.28 -7.57
CA LYS A 22 -14.37 17.92 -6.15
C LYS A 22 -13.19 18.62 -5.46
N ARG A 23 -12.08 18.81 -6.17
CA ARG A 23 -10.88 19.48 -5.66
C ARG A 23 -10.86 20.99 -5.92
N GLY A 24 -11.91 21.55 -6.52
CA GLY A 24 -11.99 22.98 -6.83
C GLY A 24 -10.93 23.47 -7.82
N LEU A 25 -10.39 22.58 -8.66
CA LEU A 25 -9.32 22.94 -9.60
C LEU A 25 -9.86 23.83 -10.72
N LYS A 26 -9.04 24.79 -11.16
CA LYS A 26 -9.35 25.72 -12.26
C LYS A 26 -8.19 25.72 -13.25
N GLY A 27 -8.50 25.51 -14.52
CA GLY A 27 -7.54 25.69 -15.61
C GLY A 27 -7.50 27.15 -16.08
N ASN A 28 -6.81 27.40 -17.18
CA ASN A 28 -6.70 28.74 -17.79
C ASN A 28 -8.02 29.29 -18.38
N LYS A 29 -9.08 28.48 -18.42
CA LYS A 29 -10.46 28.86 -18.76
C LYS A 29 -11.41 28.78 -17.55
N GLY A 30 -10.85 28.75 -16.34
CA GLY A 30 -11.61 28.69 -15.09
C GLY A 30 -11.98 27.27 -14.66
N SER A 31 -12.94 27.21 -13.74
CA SER A 31 -13.60 25.99 -13.28
C SER A 31 -14.44 25.36 -14.39
N TRP A 32 -14.86 24.11 -14.18
CA TRP A 32 -15.72 23.41 -15.13
C TRP A 32 -16.99 24.18 -15.50
N LYS A 33 -17.60 24.88 -14.54
CA LYS A 33 -18.82 25.67 -14.79
C LYS A 33 -18.51 26.90 -15.65
N GLU A 34 -17.48 27.66 -15.30
CA GLU A 34 -17.02 28.84 -16.05
C GLU A 34 -16.59 28.46 -17.49
N PHE A 35 -15.96 27.29 -17.66
CA PHE A 35 -15.61 26.74 -18.96
C PHE A 35 -16.85 26.42 -19.82
N LEU A 36 -17.85 25.75 -19.24
CA LEU A 36 -19.08 25.39 -19.97
C LEU A 36 -19.86 26.61 -20.45
N ASP A 37 -19.92 27.69 -19.66
CA ASP A 37 -20.64 28.92 -20.02
C ASP A 37 -20.15 29.52 -21.35
N THR A 38 -18.89 29.29 -21.70
CA THR A 38 -18.26 29.81 -22.93
C THR A 38 -18.10 28.77 -24.04
N HIS A 39 -18.14 27.47 -23.73
CA HIS A 39 -17.81 26.39 -24.68
C HIS A 39 -18.96 25.40 -24.93
N ASP A 40 -20.05 25.45 -24.16
CA ASP A 40 -21.25 24.61 -24.34
C ASP A 40 -22.53 25.36 -23.93
N ARG A 41 -23.06 26.17 -24.87
CA ARG A 41 -24.20 27.07 -24.66
C ARG A 41 -25.57 26.39 -24.46
N LYS A 42 -25.63 25.07 -24.24
CA LYS A 42 -26.90 24.43 -23.88
C LYS A 42 -27.33 24.99 -22.52
N LEU A 43 -28.49 25.65 -22.47
CA LEU A 43 -29.02 26.42 -21.33
C LEU A 43 -30.04 25.57 -20.56
N ALA A 44 -29.63 24.97 -19.44
CA ALA A 44 -30.50 24.39 -18.41
C ALA A 44 -29.70 24.11 -17.13
N TYR A 45 -30.33 24.14 -15.97
CA TYR A 45 -29.63 24.11 -14.67
C TYR A 45 -29.03 22.74 -14.25
N SER A 46 -29.37 21.61 -14.92
CA SER A 46 -28.81 20.27 -14.60
C SER A 46 -27.52 19.92 -15.38
N LEU A 47 -26.82 20.93 -15.89
CA LEU A 47 -25.85 20.81 -16.99
C LEU A 47 -24.38 20.76 -16.59
N SER A 48 -24.03 20.82 -15.31
CA SER A 48 -22.63 20.67 -14.88
C SER A 48 -22.19 19.21 -14.70
N ASP A 49 -23.05 18.22 -14.95
CA ASP A 49 -22.66 16.80 -14.91
C ASP A 49 -21.77 16.46 -16.11
N PRO A 50 -20.49 16.09 -15.89
CA PRO A 50 -19.58 15.74 -16.98
C PRO A 50 -20.04 14.49 -17.76
N SER A 51 -20.81 13.58 -17.14
CA SER A 51 -21.30 12.36 -17.79
C SER A 51 -22.19 12.63 -19.01
N LYS A 52 -22.89 13.79 -18.99
CA LYS A 52 -23.80 14.26 -20.02
C LYS A 52 -23.07 14.92 -21.21
N ARG A 53 -21.74 15.09 -21.17
CA ARG A 53 -20.97 15.81 -22.19
C ARG A 53 -20.29 14.91 -23.20
N THR A 54 -19.93 15.48 -24.34
CA THR A 54 -19.17 14.78 -25.38
C THR A 54 -17.70 14.63 -24.94
N ILE A 55 -17.02 13.62 -25.46
CA ILE A 55 -15.58 13.40 -25.23
C ILE A 55 -14.79 14.66 -25.56
N GLN A 56 -15.14 15.35 -26.66
CA GLN A 56 -14.45 16.56 -27.09
C GLN A 56 -14.52 17.70 -26.06
N ILE A 57 -15.68 17.92 -25.45
CA ILE A 57 -15.83 18.97 -24.41
C ILE A 57 -15.02 18.61 -23.16
N LEU A 58 -15.06 17.35 -22.73
CA LEU A 58 -14.29 16.86 -21.59
C LEU A 58 -12.78 17.02 -21.81
N VAL A 59 -12.28 16.58 -22.97
CA VAL A 59 -10.86 16.71 -23.36
C VAL A 59 -10.47 18.17 -23.46
N SER A 60 -11.32 19.02 -24.03
CA SER A 60 -11.04 20.46 -24.18
C SER A 60 -10.87 21.14 -22.82
N PHE A 61 -11.73 20.85 -21.85
CA PHE A 61 -11.57 21.34 -20.49
C PHE A 61 -10.32 20.82 -19.81
N LEU A 62 -10.04 19.51 -19.89
CA LEU A 62 -8.86 18.91 -19.28
C LEU A 62 -7.55 19.47 -19.87
N ARG A 63 -7.54 19.90 -21.13
CA ARG A 63 -6.40 20.59 -21.77
C ARG A 63 -6.17 22.02 -21.28
N THR A 64 -7.05 22.57 -20.45
CA THR A 64 -6.89 23.93 -19.89
C THR A 64 -5.98 23.98 -18.66
N PHE A 65 -5.68 22.83 -18.06
CA PHE A 65 -4.80 22.73 -16.88
C PHE A 65 -3.32 22.76 -17.28
N ASP A 66 -2.50 23.35 -16.43
CA ASP A 66 -1.05 23.39 -16.60
C ASP A 66 -0.37 22.06 -16.18
N SER A 67 0.96 22.00 -16.31
CA SER A 67 1.74 20.80 -15.99
C SER A 67 1.73 20.41 -14.52
N GLU A 68 1.66 21.36 -13.61
CA GLU A 68 1.68 21.09 -12.16
C GLU A 68 0.34 20.50 -11.73
N GLN A 69 -0.76 21.13 -12.18
CA GLN A 69 -2.12 20.63 -11.96
C GLN A 69 -2.32 19.27 -12.62
N TRP A 70 -1.65 19.01 -13.76
CA TRP A 70 -1.72 17.72 -14.44
C TRP A 70 -1.18 16.55 -13.61
N MET A 71 -0.22 16.80 -12.70
CA MET A 71 0.28 15.77 -11.78
C MET A 71 -0.82 15.24 -10.85
N ILE A 72 -1.86 16.02 -10.58
CA ILE A 72 -3.03 15.56 -9.81
C ILE A 72 -3.83 14.53 -10.62
N PHE A 73 -4.03 14.80 -11.91
CA PHE A 73 -4.76 13.91 -12.81
C PHE A 73 -3.98 12.65 -13.16
N ASP A 74 -2.65 12.76 -13.35
CA ASP A 74 -1.80 11.60 -13.62
C ASP A 74 -1.83 10.61 -12.44
N ARG A 75 -1.76 11.11 -11.20
CA ARG A 75 -1.96 10.27 -9.99
C ARG A 75 -3.31 9.57 -9.96
N PHE A 76 -4.38 10.27 -10.34
CA PHE A 76 -5.71 9.66 -10.38
C PHE A 76 -5.82 8.57 -11.44
N LEU A 77 -5.39 8.86 -12.68
CA LEU A 77 -5.35 7.88 -13.76
C LEU A 77 -4.57 6.64 -13.33
N GLN A 78 -3.51 6.87 -12.57
CA GLN A 78 -2.66 5.81 -12.12
C GLN A 78 -3.31 4.90 -11.08
N SER A 79 -3.91 5.47 -10.04
CA SER A 79 -4.65 4.68 -9.05
C SER A 79 -5.82 3.93 -9.70
N GLN A 80 -6.47 4.52 -10.71
CA GLN A 80 -7.50 3.81 -11.49
C GLN A 80 -6.93 2.61 -12.26
N SER A 81 -5.79 2.78 -12.93
CA SER A 81 -5.09 1.69 -13.61
C SER A 81 -4.75 0.56 -12.64
N ASN A 82 -4.17 0.89 -11.49
CA ASN A 82 -3.81 -0.09 -10.46
C ASN A 82 -5.04 -0.84 -9.95
N ARG A 83 -6.17 -0.15 -9.72
CA ARG A 83 -7.44 -0.80 -9.32
C ARG A 83 -7.97 -1.75 -10.38
N GLN A 84 -7.91 -1.37 -11.65
CA GLN A 84 -8.33 -2.23 -12.76
C GLN A 84 -7.49 -3.52 -12.82
N LEU A 85 -6.19 -3.41 -12.55
CA LEU A 85 -5.30 -4.57 -12.48
C LEU A 85 -5.61 -5.48 -11.30
N VAL A 86 -5.82 -4.90 -10.12
CA VAL A 86 -6.27 -5.62 -8.93
C VAL A 86 -7.59 -6.36 -9.21
N ASP A 87 -8.55 -5.70 -9.87
CA ASP A 87 -9.82 -6.31 -10.29
C ASP A 87 -9.64 -7.40 -11.35
N GLN A 88 -8.63 -7.26 -12.23
CA GLN A 88 -8.29 -8.27 -13.23
C GLN A 88 -7.71 -9.52 -12.55
N PHE A 89 -6.75 -9.38 -11.64
CA PHE A 89 -6.19 -10.51 -10.90
C PHE A 89 -7.26 -11.31 -10.15
N ARG A 90 -8.30 -10.65 -9.64
CA ARG A 90 -9.45 -11.33 -8.98
C ARG A 90 -10.34 -12.13 -9.93
N LYS A 91 -10.28 -11.87 -11.23
CA LYS A 91 -11.13 -12.47 -12.26
C LYS A 91 -10.39 -13.48 -13.14
N GLU A 92 -9.07 -13.51 -13.09
CA GLU A 92 -8.26 -14.44 -13.88
C GLU A 92 -8.50 -15.90 -13.43
N SER A 93 -8.53 -16.81 -14.41
CA SER A 93 -8.75 -18.24 -14.14
C SER A 93 -7.48 -18.88 -13.58
N PRO A 94 -7.57 -19.70 -12.50
CA PRO A 94 -6.44 -20.43 -11.95
C PRO A 94 -5.71 -21.34 -12.94
N ASP A 95 -6.36 -21.77 -14.02
CA ASP A 95 -5.80 -22.71 -14.99
C ASP A 95 -4.77 -22.06 -15.95
N SER A 96 -4.67 -20.74 -15.96
CA SER A 96 -3.88 -19.97 -16.92
C SER A 96 -2.82 -19.04 -16.32
N GLU A 97 -2.74 -18.98 -14.99
CA GLU A 97 -1.83 -18.09 -14.26
C GLU A 97 -0.47 -18.76 -13.98
N SER A 98 0.61 -17.96 -13.92
CA SER A 98 1.89 -18.43 -13.42
C SER A 98 1.88 -18.62 -11.89
N PRO A 99 2.79 -19.40 -11.32
CA PRO A 99 2.92 -19.54 -9.87
C PRO A 99 3.12 -18.20 -9.13
N GLU A 100 3.83 -17.24 -9.71
CA GLU A 100 4.03 -15.89 -9.15
C GLU A 100 2.75 -15.06 -9.21
N GLN A 101 2.05 -15.09 -10.36
CA GLN A 101 0.76 -14.41 -10.52
C GLN A 101 -0.27 -14.94 -9.54
N ARG A 102 -0.26 -16.25 -9.29
CA ARG A 102 -1.08 -16.87 -8.25
C ARG A 102 -0.83 -16.28 -6.86
N LEU A 103 0.43 -16.04 -6.48
CA LEU A 103 0.75 -15.43 -5.19
C LEU A 103 0.30 -13.95 -5.11
N VAL A 104 0.35 -13.22 -6.22
CA VAL A 104 -0.23 -11.87 -6.33
C VAL A 104 -1.74 -11.94 -6.12
N ARG A 105 -2.42 -12.85 -6.81
CA ARG A 105 -3.87 -13.06 -6.66
C ARG A 105 -4.25 -13.41 -5.21
N LEU A 106 -3.54 -14.34 -4.56
CA LEU A 106 -3.76 -14.69 -3.15
C LEU A 106 -3.59 -13.50 -2.21
N THR A 107 -2.63 -12.61 -2.50
CA THR A 107 -2.43 -11.36 -1.75
C THR A 107 -3.63 -10.42 -1.92
N VAL A 108 -4.11 -10.24 -3.15
CA VAL A 108 -5.22 -9.34 -3.51
C VAL A 108 -6.60 -9.84 -3.05
N GLU A 109 -6.78 -11.15 -2.99
CA GLU A 109 -8.00 -11.82 -2.49
C GLU A 109 -8.08 -11.82 -0.96
N HIS A 110 -6.99 -11.50 -0.27
CA HIS A 110 -6.98 -11.48 1.18
C HIS A 110 -8.02 -10.48 1.73
N PRO A 111 -8.85 -10.85 2.74
CA PRO A 111 -9.93 -9.98 3.22
C PRO A 111 -9.48 -8.61 3.75
N LEU A 112 -8.24 -8.51 4.24
CA LEU A 112 -7.66 -7.25 4.74
C LEU A 112 -7.00 -6.41 3.64
N TYR A 113 -6.79 -6.95 2.44
CA TYR A 113 -6.13 -6.22 1.35
C TYR A 113 -6.81 -4.88 1.02
N PRO A 114 -8.16 -4.79 0.86
CA PRO A 114 -8.82 -3.53 0.58
C PRO A 114 -8.67 -2.47 1.68
N LEU A 115 -8.40 -2.90 2.92
CA LEU A 115 -8.21 -1.99 4.05
C LEU A 115 -6.75 -1.51 4.10
N ASP A 116 -5.81 -2.43 3.98
CA ASP A 116 -4.38 -2.17 4.19
C ASP A 116 -3.71 -1.52 2.97
N TYR A 117 -4.18 -1.81 1.75
CA TYR A 117 -3.61 -1.31 0.48
C TYR A 117 -4.44 -0.18 -0.16
N THR A 118 -5.32 0.48 0.60
CA THR A 118 -6.01 1.69 0.15
C THR A 118 -5.21 2.92 0.54
N PHE A 119 -4.58 3.57 -0.44
CA PHE A 119 -3.77 4.77 -0.22
C PHE A 119 -4.52 6.05 -0.67
N PRO A 120 -4.97 6.93 0.25
CA PRO A 120 -5.87 8.03 -0.10
C PRO A 120 -5.26 9.11 -1.02
N SER A 121 -3.93 9.18 -1.20
CA SER A 121 -3.26 10.30 -1.88
C SER A 121 -1.82 10.02 -2.36
N LEU A 122 -1.45 8.77 -2.67
CA LEU A 122 -0.07 8.41 -3.03
C LEU A 122 0.20 8.41 -4.54
N GLU A 123 1.48 8.37 -4.91
CA GLU A 123 1.93 8.30 -6.29
C GLU A 123 1.96 6.84 -6.76
N GLY A 124 1.18 6.49 -7.77
CA GLY A 124 1.24 5.17 -8.39
C GLY A 124 2.19 5.10 -9.60
N LEU A 125 2.36 3.92 -10.17
CA LEU A 125 3.18 3.64 -11.36
C LEU A 125 2.39 3.11 -12.55
N PRO A 126 2.48 3.72 -13.76
CA PRO A 126 1.77 3.23 -14.94
C PRO A 126 2.29 1.88 -15.39
N GLU A 127 1.52 0.83 -15.13
CA GLU A 127 1.74 -0.48 -15.74
C GLU A 127 1.04 -0.54 -17.12
N LYS A 128 1.82 -0.77 -18.17
CA LYS A 128 1.33 -1.04 -19.52
C LYS A 128 0.90 -2.51 -19.65
N SER A 129 0.00 -2.83 -20.57
CA SER A 129 -0.56 -4.19 -20.72
C SER A 129 0.47 -5.28 -21.03
N GLU A 130 1.52 -5.00 -21.80
CA GLU A 130 2.61 -5.96 -22.08
C GLU A 130 3.49 -6.23 -20.86
N VAL A 131 3.57 -5.25 -19.96
CA VAL A 131 4.37 -5.28 -18.74
C VAL A 131 3.71 -6.16 -17.66
N LEU A 132 2.41 -6.46 -17.78
CA LEU A 132 1.62 -7.28 -16.85
C LEU A 132 1.97 -8.78 -16.85
N ARG A 133 2.85 -9.23 -17.74
CA ARG A 133 3.28 -10.63 -17.82
C ARG A 133 4.67 -10.89 -17.22
N SER A 134 5.33 -9.87 -16.67
CA SER A 134 6.64 -10.06 -16.04
C SER A 134 6.52 -10.79 -14.71
N ASN A 135 7.27 -11.88 -14.54
CA ASN A 135 7.37 -12.61 -13.27
C ASN A 135 8.63 -12.23 -12.48
N GLU A 136 9.32 -11.16 -12.88
CA GLU A 136 10.45 -10.63 -12.12
C GLU A 136 9.98 -10.16 -10.74
N MET A 137 10.65 -10.61 -9.68
CA MET A 137 10.30 -10.28 -8.30
C MET A 137 11.38 -9.42 -7.64
N LEU A 138 10.96 -8.38 -6.93
CA LEU A 138 11.84 -7.49 -6.17
C LEU A 138 11.36 -7.43 -4.72
N ALA A 139 12.21 -7.86 -3.78
CA ALA A 139 11.88 -7.75 -2.37
C ALA A 139 12.20 -6.35 -1.83
N VAL A 140 11.28 -5.82 -1.03
CA VAL A 140 11.38 -4.50 -0.41
C VAL A 140 11.00 -4.62 1.05
N ASP A 141 11.80 -3.96 1.89
CA ASP A 141 11.51 -3.70 3.29
C ASP A 141 12.12 -2.33 3.63
N CYS A 142 11.41 -1.53 4.41
CA CYS A 142 11.83 -0.19 4.77
C CYS A 142 11.88 -0.02 6.29
N GLU A 143 13.06 0.26 6.81
CA GLU A 143 13.17 0.81 8.15
C GLU A 143 12.63 2.24 8.16
N MET A 144 11.49 2.42 8.83
CA MET A 144 10.89 3.74 8.95
C MET A 144 11.66 4.61 9.94
N VAL A 145 12.63 5.35 9.42
CA VAL A 145 13.23 6.52 10.09
C VAL A 145 12.59 7.76 9.47
N LEU A 146 12.15 8.73 10.28
CA LEU A 146 11.66 10.01 9.73
C LEU A 146 12.86 10.76 9.14
N CYS A 147 13.04 10.67 7.83
CA CYS A 147 13.92 11.56 7.09
C CYS A 147 13.07 12.76 6.65
N GLU A 148 13.51 13.98 6.99
CA GLU A 148 12.81 15.19 6.57
C GLU A 148 12.93 15.38 5.05
N ASP A 149 14.07 15.08 4.42
CA ASP A 149 14.30 15.43 3.02
C ASP A 149 15.13 14.37 2.26
N GLY A 150 14.50 13.37 1.61
CA GLY A 150 15.25 12.37 0.83
C GLY A 150 14.46 11.28 0.10
N THR A 151 13.13 11.25 0.18
CA THR A 151 12.32 10.16 -0.41
C THR A 151 12.14 10.27 -1.92
N GLU A 152 12.31 11.45 -2.52
CA GLU A 152 12.01 11.68 -3.94
C GLU A 152 12.98 10.97 -4.88
N ASP A 153 14.28 10.97 -4.57
CA ASP A 153 15.28 10.25 -5.37
C ASP A 153 15.11 8.74 -5.27
N ILE A 154 14.79 8.22 -4.07
CA ILE A 154 14.52 6.79 -3.86
C ILE A 154 13.26 6.39 -4.63
N GLN A 155 12.19 7.18 -4.56
CA GLN A 155 10.98 6.96 -5.35
C GLN A 155 11.28 6.91 -6.84
N LYS A 156 12.12 7.82 -7.35
CA LYS A 156 12.48 7.83 -8.78
C LYS A 156 13.24 6.57 -9.20
N HIS A 157 14.17 6.08 -8.37
CA HIS A 157 14.89 4.84 -8.63
C HIS A 157 13.98 3.61 -8.56
N ILE A 158 13.17 3.49 -7.51
CA ILE A 158 12.21 2.39 -7.35
C ILE A 158 11.21 2.41 -8.52
N LYS A 159 10.69 3.58 -8.90
CA LYS A 159 9.81 3.73 -10.07
C LYS A 159 10.43 3.23 -11.37
N LYS A 160 11.72 3.47 -11.58
CA LYS A 160 12.45 2.98 -12.75
C LYS A 160 12.64 1.46 -12.73
N LEU A 161 12.81 0.86 -11.55
CA LEU A 161 12.85 -0.60 -11.41
C LEU A 161 11.47 -1.20 -11.73
N LEU A 162 10.43 -0.63 -11.14
CA LEU A 162 9.04 -1.09 -11.27
C LEU A 162 8.41 -0.83 -12.63
N SER A 163 8.96 0.08 -13.46
CA SER A 163 8.42 0.35 -14.80
C SER A 163 8.41 -0.86 -15.73
N HIS A 164 9.15 -1.92 -15.39
CA HIS A 164 9.19 -3.20 -16.10
C HIS A 164 8.17 -4.23 -15.58
N GLY A 165 7.28 -3.83 -14.66
CA GLY A 165 6.19 -4.69 -14.17
C GLY A 165 6.63 -5.71 -13.15
N ALA A 166 7.74 -5.45 -12.48
CA ALA A 166 8.23 -6.31 -11.42
C ALA A 166 7.18 -6.44 -10.31
N ILE A 167 7.08 -7.64 -9.77
CA ILE A 167 6.24 -7.99 -8.63
C ILE A 167 7.01 -7.62 -7.36
N LEU A 168 6.44 -6.76 -6.53
CA LEU A 168 7.02 -6.44 -5.23
C LEU A 168 6.74 -7.53 -4.22
N VAL A 169 7.75 -7.92 -3.45
CA VAL A 169 7.67 -8.92 -2.38
C VAL A 169 8.00 -8.28 -1.05
N GLY A 170 7.23 -8.57 0.00
CA GLY A 170 7.54 -8.09 1.35
C GLY A 170 6.71 -8.76 2.44
N HIS A 171 6.82 -8.26 3.67
CA HIS A 171 6.06 -8.76 4.82
C HIS A 171 5.29 -7.62 5.51
N GLY A 172 3.96 -7.57 5.32
CA GLY A 172 3.21 -6.37 5.69
C GLY A 172 3.58 -5.17 4.82
N LEU A 173 3.77 -5.44 3.52
CA LEU A 173 4.39 -4.56 2.54
C LEU A 173 3.62 -3.23 2.34
N ASN A 174 2.35 -3.19 2.75
CA ASN A 174 1.58 -1.96 2.76
C ASN A 174 2.21 -0.85 3.62
N ASN A 175 2.92 -1.21 4.70
CA ASN A 175 3.61 -0.25 5.55
C ASN A 175 4.79 0.38 4.81
N ASP A 176 5.57 -0.43 4.09
CA ASP A 176 6.72 0.04 3.31
C ASP A 176 6.27 0.92 2.15
N LEU A 177 5.24 0.49 1.42
CA LEU A 177 4.66 1.26 0.32
C LEU A 177 4.09 2.60 0.80
N GLN A 178 3.47 2.62 1.99
CA GLN A 178 3.00 3.86 2.61
C GLN A 178 4.16 4.80 2.94
N ALA A 179 5.24 4.27 3.54
CA ALA A 179 6.44 5.04 3.88
C ALA A 179 7.10 5.63 2.64
N LEU A 180 7.19 4.83 1.58
CA LEU A 180 7.73 5.23 0.28
C LEU A 180 6.79 6.13 -0.52
N LYS A 181 5.54 6.32 -0.08
CA LYS A 181 4.48 7.05 -0.80
C LYS A 181 4.20 6.47 -2.20
N LEU A 182 4.31 5.14 -2.35
CA LEU A 182 4.13 4.42 -3.61
C LEU A 182 2.86 3.57 -3.62
N GLU A 183 2.16 3.54 -4.75
CA GLU A 183 1.05 2.60 -5.01
C GLU A 183 1.42 1.65 -6.15
N HIS A 184 1.47 0.35 -5.86
CA HIS A 184 1.84 -0.70 -6.81
C HIS A 184 0.84 -1.85 -6.75
N ALA A 185 0.36 -2.32 -7.90
CA ALA A 185 -0.70 -3.34 -7.96
C ALA A 185 -0.16 -4.77 -7.82
N ARG A 186 1.03 -5.03 -8.37
CA ARG A 186 1.66 -6.35 -8.40
C ARG A 186 2.46 -6.59 -7.13
N VAL A 187 1.78 -7.02 -6.07
CA VAL A 187 2.38 -7.23 -4.75
C VAL A 187 2.17 -8.67 -4.27
N ILE A 188 3.20 -9.25 -3.66
CA ILE A 188 3.15 -10.49 -2.90
C ILE A 188 3.46 -10.13 -1.44
N ASP A 189 2.43 -10.20 -0.59
CA ASP A 189 2.58 -9.97 0.84
C ASP A 189 2.68 -11.32 1.57
N THR A 190 3.87 -11.63 2.07
CA THR A 190 4.12 -12.88 2.80
C THR A 190 3.25 -13.01 4.06
N SER A 191 2.74 -11.90 4.62
CA SER A 191 1.81 -11.94 5.75
C SER A 191 0.40 -12.39 5.38
N TYR A 192 0.05 -12.40 4.08
CA TYR A 192 -1.26 -12.82 3.55
C TYR A 192 -1.25 -14.18 2.88
N ILE A 193 -0.16 -14.55 2.20
CA ILE A 193 -0.10 -15.83 1.47
C ILE A 193 0.16 -17.02 2.41
N PHE A 194 0.79 -16.79 3.57
CA PHE A 194 0.98 -17.82 4.60
C PHE A 194 -0.08 -17.73 5.69
N LYS A 195 -0.66 -18.87 6.06
CA LYS A 195 -1.75 -18.95 7.05
C LYS A 195 -1.42 -19.97 8.13
N PHE A 196 -1.84 -19.67 9.36
CA PHE A 196 -1.86 -20.66 10.42
C PHE A 196 -2.99 -21.66 10.19
N HIS A 197 -2.72 -22.93 10.46
CA HIS A 197 -3.77 -23.94 10.48
C HIS A 197 -4.81 -23.58 11.55
N ASN A 198 -6.10 -23.61 11.17
CA ASN A 198 -7.24 -23.30 12.05
C ASN A 198 -7.25 -21.91 12.70
N ALA A 199 -6.50 -20.93 12.17
CA ALA A 199 -6.59 -19.57 12.66
C ALA A 199 -7.66 -18.75 11.93
N PRO A 200 -8.21 -17.70 12.59
CA PRO A 200 -9.08 -16.75 11.93
C PRO A 200 -8.39 -16.10 10.71
N PRO A 201 -9.14 -15.78 9.63
CA PRO A 201 -8.57 -15.23 8.39
C PRO A 201 -7.78 -13.92 8.55
N HIS A 202 -8.00 -13.17 9.64
CA HIS A 202 -7.33 -11.91 9.92
C HIS A 202 -6.02 -12.07 10.69
N ARG A 203 -5.70 -13.26 11.19
CA ARG A 203 -4.48 -13.50 11.96
C ARG A 203 -3.30 -13.72 11.02
N ARG A 204 -2.37 -12.77 11.01
CA ARG A 204 -1.15 -12.83 10.22
C ARG A 204 0.01 -13.45 11.02
N PRO A 205 0.80 -14.36 10.45
CA PRO A 205 2.06 -14.79 11.04
C PRO A 205 3.09 -13.66 10.98
N SER A 206 3.97 -13.56 11.97
CA SER A 206 5.12 -12.66 11.88
C SER A 206 6.20 -13.25 10.96
N LEU A 207 7.05 -12.39 10.38
CA LEU A 207 8.18 -12.82 9.58
C LEU A 207 9.14 -13.76 10.34
N SER A 208 9.29 -13.54 11.65
CA SER A 208 10.07 -14.43 12.53
C SER A 208 9.42 -15.82 12.64
N ASN A 209 8.09 -15.90 12.82
CA ASN A 209 7.38 -17.18 12.82
C ASN A 209 7.54 -17.89 11.48
N LEU A 210 7.38 -17.15 10.38
CA LEU A 210 7.53 -17.71 9.03
C LEU A 210 8.96 -18.22 8.79
N SER A 211 9.97 -17.43 9.08
CA SER A 211 11.37 -17.81 8.86
C SER A 211 11.71 -19.07 9.64
N LYS A 212 11.28 -19.15 10.91
CA LYS A 212 11.53 -20.32 11.76
C LYS A 212 10.78 -21.56 11.27
N SER A 213 9.49 -21.44 10.96
CA SER A 213 8.65 -22.59 10.60
C SER A 213 8.85 -23.06 9.15
N VAL A 214 9.16 -22.15 8.23
CA VAL A 214 9.24 -22.43 6.79
C VAL A 214 10.69 -22.59 6.33
N LEU A 215 11.57 -21.69 6.76
CA LEU A 215 12.96 -21.66 6.31
C LEU A 215 13.92 -22.39 7.29
N GLY A 216 13.45 -22.72 8.49
CA GLY A 216 14.23 -23.43 9.50
C GLY A 216 15.29 -22.59 10.21
N TYR A 217 15.24 -21.25 10.10
CA TYR A 217 16.15 -20.36 10.80
C TYR A 217 15.43 -19.15 11.42
N GLU A 218 16.03 -18.58 12.45
CA GLU A 218 15.53 -17.35 13.05
C GLU A 218 16.13 -16.17 12.27
N VAL A 219 15.27 -15.32 11.68
CA VAL A 219 15.73 -14.13 10.95
C VAL A 219 16.55 -13.19 11.82
N ARG A 220 16.34 -13.22 13.14
CA ARG A 220 17.00 -12.37 14.13
C ARG A 220 17.12 -13.07 15.48
N GLU A 221 18.16 -12.73 16.22
CA GLU A 221 18.27 -13.07 17.63
C GLU A 221 17.20 -12.36 18.47
N GLN A 222 16.83 -12.96 19.60
CA GLN A 222 15.79 -12.42 20.46
C GLN A 222 16.21 -11.06 21.03
N GLY A 223 15.51 -10.00 20.61
CA GLY A 223 15.76 -8.62 21.07
C GLY A 223 16.73 -7.82 20.20
N ALA A 224 17.28 -8.41 19.13
CA ALA A 224 18.03 -7.68 18.13
C ALA A 224 17.16 -6.63 17.41
N ALA A 225 17.80 -5.58 16.90
CA ALA A 225 17.14 -4.57 16.09
C ALA A 225 16.65 -5.17 14.75
N HIS A 226 15.70 -4.49 14.12
CA HIS A 226 15.32 -4.83 12.75
C HIS A 226 16.43 -4.36 11.80
N ASP A 227 16.69 -5.17 10.80
CA ASP A 227 17.52 -4.88 9.63
C ASP A 227 16.66 -5.12 8.38
N CYS A 228 16.50 -4.10 7.54
CA CYS A 228 15.64 -4.17 6.37
C CYS A 228 16.15 -5.11 5.27
N LEU A 229 17.47 -5.25 5.11
CA LEU A 229 18.04 -6.13 4.10
C LEU A 229 17.75 -7.59 4.44
N ASP A 230 17.93 -7.96 5.71
CA ASP A 230 17.62 -9.29 6.21
C ASP A 230 16.12 -9.61 6.08
N ASP A 231 15.24 -8.64 6.35
CA ASP A 231 13.78 -8.84 6.22
C ASP A 231 13.32 -8.99 4.77
N ALA A 232 13.81 -8.13 3.86
CA ALA A 232 13.54 -8.27 2.44
C ALA A 232 14.05 -9.63 1.92
N CYS A 233 15.24 -10.03 2.34
CA CYS A 233 15.82 -11.32 1.98
C CYS A 233 15.01 -12.51 2.54
N ALA A 234 14.54 -12.43 3.78
CA ALA A 234 13.69 -13.45 4.39
C ALA A 234 12.34 -13.56 3.68
N ALA A 235 11.69 -12.43 3.38
CA ALA A 235 10.44 -12.39 2.62
C ALA A 235 10.61 -13.02 1.22
N MET A 236 11.69 -12.70 0.50
CA MET A 236 11.99 -13.32 -0.79
C MET A 236 12.18 -14.84 -0.67
N LYS A 237 12.98 -15.30 0.31
CA LYS A 237 13.21 -16.73 0.54
C LYS A 237 11.91 -17.49 0.82
N LEU A 238 10.97 -16.88 1.56
CA LEU A 238 9.66 -17.46 1.81
C LEU A 238 8.86 -17.64 0.52
N VAL A 239 8.83 -16.62 -0.34
CA VAL A 239 8.16 -16.70 -1.64
C VAL A 239 8.79 -17.78 -2.52
N LEU A 240 10.12 -17.80 -2.63
CA LEU A 240 10.82 -18.83 -3.41
C LEU A 240 10.56 -20.25 -2.87
N SER A 241 10.47 -20.41 -1.54
CA SER A 241 10.08 -21.67 -0.91
C SER A 241 8.66 -22.08 -1.29
N GLN A 242 7.70 -21.15 -1.23
CA GLN A 242 6.31 -21.40 -1.63
C GLN A 242 6.21 -21.80 -3.11
N LEU A 243 6.95 -21.12 -4.00
CA LEU A 243 6.96 -21.42 -5.44
C LEU A 243 7.56 -22.81 -5.72
N LYS A 244 8.56 -23.23 -4.94
CA LYS A 244 9.21 -24.53 -5.10
C LYS A 244 8.40 -25.69 -4.52
N HIS A 245 7.71 -25.47 -3.40
CA HIS A 245 7.09 -26.55 -2.60
C HIS A 245 5.56 -26.55 -2.62
N GLY A 246 4.92 -25.50 -3.17
CA GLY A 246 3.46 -25.37 -3.23
C GLY A 246 2.79 -25.02 -1.90
N ASP A 247 1.45 -25.09 -1.85
CA ASP A 247 0.63 -24.63 -0.72
C ASP A 247 0.66 -25.50 0.55
N GLY A 248 1.58 -26.47 0.61
CA GLY A 248 1.65 -27.43 1.72
C GLY A 248 2.15 -26.86 3.04
N ILE A 249 2.58 -25.59 3.08
CA ILE A 249 3.23 -25.00 4.26
C ILE A 249 2.18 -24.41 5.21
N LEU A 250 1.50 -25.31 5.92
CA LEU A 250 0.60 -24.97 7.02
C LEU A 250 1.41 -24.71 8.29
N LEU A 251 1.35 -23.48 8.81
CA LEU A 251 2.02 -23.15 10.06
C LEU A 251 1.27 -23.79 11.23
N VAL A 252 1.97 -24.59 12.02
CA VAL A 252 1.49 -25.05 13.33
C VAL A 252 1.58 -23.87 14.29
N HIS A 253 0.46 -23.53 14.90
CA HIS A 253 0.41 -22.49 15.91
C HIS A 253 1.22 -22.94 17.14
N GLN A 254 2.17 -22.12 17.56
CA GLN A 254 2.71 -22.21 18.91
C GLN A 254 1.92 -21.24 19.78
N ASP A 255 1.18 -21.79 20.75
CA ASP A 255 0.44 -21.00 21.71
C ASP A 255 1.39 -20.04 22.44
N VAL A 256 1.14 -18.74 22.26
CA VAL A 256 1.79 -17.71 23.08
C VAL A 256 1.32 -17.98 24.52
N PRO A 257 2.22 -18.26 25.48
CA PRO A 257 1.82 -18.57 26.84
C PRO A 257 0.89 -17.49 27.40
N LYS A 258 -0.15 -17.84 28.15
CA LYS A 258 -1.13 -16.87 28.70
C LYS A 258 -0.49 -15.68 29.44
N ALA A 259 0.68 -15.88 30.04
CA ALA A 259 1.46 -14.81 30.69
C ALA A 259 2.00 -13.75 29.71
N GLU A 260 2.09 -14.08 28.43
CA GLU A 260 2.54 -13.21 27.34
C GLU A 260 1.36 -12.59 26.57
N THR A 261 0.20 -13.25 26.50
CA THR A 261 -1.01 -12.68 25.89
C THR A 261 -1.59 -11.50 26.67
N ALA A 262 -1.28 -11.39 27.97
CA ALA A 262 -1.64 -10.24 28.80
C ALA A 262 -0.71 -9.02 28.63
N LYS A 263 0.29 -9.11 27.74
CA LYS A 263 1.24 -8.02 27.44
C LYS A 263 0.75 -7.24 26.22
N LEU A 264 0.36 -5.98 26.43
CA LEU A 264 0.13 -5.03 25.34
C LEU A 264 1.40 -4.20 25.16
N LEU A 265 1.91 -4.12 23.92
CA LEU A 265 3.01 -3.25 23.55
C LEU A 265 2.43 -2.05 22.81
N LEU A 266 2.55 -0.86 23.42
CA LEU A 266 2.24 0.40 22.76
C LEU A 266 3.54 0.97 22.20
N HIS A 267 3.55 1.22 20.89
CA HIS A 267 4.68 1.79 20.14
C HIS A 267 4.29 3.12 19.50
N ARG A 268 5.29 3.92 19.08
CA ARG A 268 5.13 5.27 18.48
C ARG A 268 4.48 6.30 19.42
N ILE A 269 4.83 6.24 20.70
CA ILE A 269 4.42 7.26 21.68
C ILE A 269 5.34 8.48 21.51
N PRO A 270 4.80 9.65 21.11
CA PRO A 270 5.61 10.85 20.87
C PRO A 270 6.56 11.20 22.03
N ILE A 271 7.78 11.64 21.71
CA ILE A 271 8.84 12.02 22.69
C ILE A 271 8.41 13.05 23.74
N ASN A 272 7.44 13.89 23.38
CA ASN A 272 6.95 14.98 24.21
C ASN A 272 5.87 14.55 25.21
N ILE A 273 5.43 13.28 25.19
CA ILE A 273 4.47 12.75 26.16
C ILE A 273 5.24 12.20 27.36
N PRO A 274 5.15 12.83 28.55
CA PRO A 274 5.78 12.33 29.77
C PRO A 274 5.16 10.99 30.19
N SER A 275 5.95 10.15 30.87
CA SER A 275 5.46 8.88 31.43
C SER A 275 4.24 9.09 32.34
N GLU A 276 4.22 10.18 33.09
CA GLU A 276 3.18 10.56 34.04
C GLU A 276 1.83 10.78 33.36
N GLU A 277 1.82 11.28 32.11
CA GLU A 277 0.61 11.49 31.33
C GLU A 277 0.06 10.15 30.80
N LEU A 278 0.95 9.21 30.47
CA LEU A 278 0.57 7.85 30.08
C LEU A 278 -0.09 7.10 31.27
N TYR A 279 0.40 7.31 32.49
CA TYR A 279 -0.21 6.75 33.71
C TYR A 279 -1.61 7.33 34.02
N ARG A 280 -1.98 8.50 33.47
CA ARG A 280 -3.33 9.06 33.63
C ARG A 280 -4.33 8.46 32.65
N ILE A 281 -3.89 8.09 31.46
CA ILE A 281 -4.73 7.54 30.40
C ILE A 281 -4.92 6.03 30.59
N ILE A 282 -3.86 5.33 31.01
CA ILE A 282 -3.88 3.88 31.17
C ILE A 282 -4.46 3.54 32.55
N PRO A 283 -5.47 2.65 32.64
CA PRO A 283 -6.09 2.26 33.90
C PRO A 283 -5.07 1.84 34.98
N GLN A 284 -5.26 2.32 36.22
CA GLN A 284 -4.30 2.12 37.33
C GLN A 284 -4.08 0.64 37.72
N ASN A 285 -4.95 -0.27 37.27
CA ASN A 285 -4.82 -1.72 37.48
C ASN A 285 -3.84 -2.39 36.50
N VAL A 286 -3.22 -1.63 35.58
CA VAL A 286 -2.26 -2.12 34.59
C VAL A 286 -0.84 -1.73 35.02
N LYS A 287 0.07 -2.71 35.10
CA LYS A 287 1.48 -2.43 35.36
C LYS A 287 2.16 -1.95 34.06
N ILE A 288 2.73 -0.75 34.08
CA ILE A 288 3.42 -0.15 32.93
C ILE A 288 4.94 -0.25 33.15
N GLU A 289 5.64 -0.87 32.22
CA GLU A 289 7.10 -0.90 32.13
C GLU A 289 7.53 -0.02 30.94
N VAL A 290 8.19 1.11 31.21
CA VAL A 290 8.78 1.97 30.16
C VAL A 290 10.13 1.39 29.76
N LYS A 291 10.29 0.95 28.53
CA LYS A 291 11.59 0.57 27.98
C LYS A 291 12.15 1.70 27.13
N LYS A 292 13.40 2.11 27.42
CA LYS A 292 14.19 2.96 26.54
C LYS A 292 14.77 2.10 25.42
N ARG A 293 14.54 2.47 24.16
CA ARG A 293 15.30 1.93 23.03
C ARG A 293 16.63 2.67 22.94
N GLU A 294 17.74 1.95 22.90
CA GLU A 294 19.04 2.52 22.52
C GLU A 294 19.11 2.60 20.99
N GLY A 295 19.53 3.76 20.47
CA GLY A 295 19.49 4.10 19.04
C GLY A 295 18.57 5.29 18.77
N GLY A 296 19.06 6.31 18.06
CA GLY A 296 18.47 7.64 17.90
C GLY A 296 17.13 7.72 17.16
N PHE A 297 16.09 7.08 17.69
CA PHE A 297 14.71 7.16 17.18
C PHE A 297 13.92 8.29 17.87
N ILE A 298 12.95 8.84 17.14
CA ILE A 298 12.03 9.92 17.60
C ILE A 298 10.94 9.41 18.57
N TYR A 299 11.02 8.14 18.99
CA TYR A 299 10.10 7.51 19.95
C TYR A 299 10.92 6.65 20.94
N PRO A 300 11.44 7.21 22.04
CA PRO A 300 12.35 6.54 22.95
C PRO A 300 11.64 5.55 23.87
N HIS A 301 10.30 5.55 23.90
CA HIS A 301 9.52 4.81 24.88
C HIS A 301 8.66 3.73 24.22
N VAL A 302 8.95 2.49 24.58
CA VAL A 302 8.03 1.36 24.39
C VAL A 302 7.36 1.10 25.73
N LEU A 303 6.03 1.25 25.80
CA LEU A 303 5.29 0.86 26.99
C LEU A 303 4.91 -0.61 26.88
N LYS A 304 5.34 -1.37 27.88
CA LYS A 304 4.86 -2.74 28.08
C LYS A 304 3.86 -2.73 29.22
N CYS A 305 2.60 -2.92 28.87
CA CYS A 305 1.48 -2.99 29.80
C CYS A 305 1.22 -4.46 30.16
N LYS A 306 1.20 -4.80 31.45
CA LYS A 306 0.74 -6.10 31.97
C LYS A 306 -0.56 -5.88 32.73
N GLY A 307 -1.67 -6.40 32.19
CA GLY A 307 -2.92 -6.51 32.95
C GLY A 307 -2.83 -7.62 34.00
N LYS A 308 -3.48 -7.44 35.15
CA LYS A 308 -3.88 -8.57 35.99
C LYS A 308 -5.09 -9.23 35.32
N CYS A 309 -4.97 -10.50 34.92
CA CYS A 309 -6.13 -11.34 34.64
C CYS A 309 -6.82 -11.70 35.96
#